data_AF-A0A1G5N890-F1
#
_entry.id   AF-A0A1G5N890-F1
#
_cell.length_a   1.000
_cell.length_b   1.000
_cell.length_c   1.000
_cell.angle_alpha   90.00
_cell.angle_beta   90.00
_cell.angle_gamma   90.00
#
_symmetry.space_group_name_H-M   'P 1'
#
loop_
_entity.id
_entity.type
_entity.pdbx_description
1 polymer ?
#
loop_
_entity_poly.entity_id
_entity_poly.type
_entity_poly.pdbx_seq_one_letter_code
_entity_poly.pdbx_strand_id
1 'polypeptide(L)' 'MVEYSESYLADHWCSKKHILLCLDGRLDTELVDGRVFTLTAGMSYQVADNAEAHRSSTAIGARLFIVD' A
#
# COMPACT_ATOMS: atom_id res chain seq x y z
N MET A 1 -7.14 3.71 10.87
CA MET A 1 -7.90 3.75 9.61
C MET A 1 -7.39 4.93 8.81
N VAL A 2 -7.12 4.74 7.52
CA VAL A 2 -6.60 5.79 6.62
C VAL A 2 -7.37 5.73 5.31
N GLU A 3 -7.61 6.89 4.70
CA GLU A 3 -8.21 7.01 3.37
C GLU A 3 -7.22 7.64 2.42
N TYR A 4 -7.01 6.99 1.27
CA TYR A 4 -6.26 7.53 0.15
C TYR A 4 -7.23 8.00 -0.91
N SER A 5 -7.05 9.24 -1.36
CA SER A 5 -7.87 9.84 -2.41
C SER A 5 -7.60 9.21 -3.77
N GLU A 6 -8.47 9.48 -4.74
CA GLU A 6 -8.21 9.21 -6.14
C GLU A 6 -6.87 9.82 -6.56
N SER A 7 -6.11 9.10 -7.39
CA SER A 7 -4.77 9.49 -7.85
C SER A 7 -3.73 9.71 -6.73
N TYR A 8 -3.97 9.19 -5.52
CA TYR A 8 -2.97 9.25 -4.46
C TYR A 8 -1.69 8.50 -4.88
N LEU A 9 -0.55 9.13 -4.63
CA LEU A 9 0.79 8.57 -4.77
C LEU A 9 1.59 8.96 -3.53
N ALA A 10 2.16 7.97 -2.85
CA ALA A 10 3.05 8.22 -1.72
C ALA A 10 4.29 9.01 -2.19
N ASP A 11 4.68 10.00 -1.39
CA ASP A 11 5.79 10.92 -1.68
C ASP A 11 7.18 10.33 -1.39
N HIS A 12 7.23 9.12 -0.84
CA HIS A 12 8.47 8.42 -0.52
C HIS A 12 8.34 6.90 -0.68
N TRP A 13 9.50 6.25 -0.75
CA TRP A 13 9.62 4.80 -0.59
C TRP A 13 9.69 4.48 0.91
N CYS A 14 8.84 3.58 1.39
CA CYS A 14 8.81 3.13 2.77
C CYS A 14 9.62 1.83 2.92
N SER A 15 10.47 1.79 3.95
CA SER A 15 11.27 0.62 4.33
C SER A 15 10.94 0.10 5.74
N LYS A 16 9.88 0.63 6.36
CA LYS A 16 9.39 0.20 7.66
C LYS A 16 8.45 -0.98 7.51
N LYS A 17 8.37 -1.81 8.55
CA LYS A 17 7.33 -2.83 8.65
C LYS A 17 5.93 -2.21 8.71
N HIS A 18 4.96 -2.90 8.13
CA HIS A 18 3.54 -2.73 8.46
C HIS A 18 2.68 -3.81 7.83
N ILE A 19 1.44 -3.87 8.29
CA ILE A 19 0.35 -4.64 7.72
C ILE A 19 -0.68 -3.67 7.16
N LEU A 20 -1.02 -3.87 5.89
CA LEU A 20 -2.13 -3.20 5.20
C LEU A 20 -3.27 -4.20 5.00
N LEU A 21 -4.49 -3.77 5.28
CA LEU A 21 -5.72 -4.43 4.85
C LEU A 21 -6.54 -3.43 4.04
N CYS A 22 -6.84 -3.77 2.78
CA CYS A 22 -7.71 -2.97 1.94
C CYS A 22 -9.17 -3.29 2.28
N LEU A 23 -9.91 -2.29 2.77
CA LEU A 23 -11.32 -2.44 3.15
C LEU A 23 -12.26 -2.06 2.01
N ASP A 24 -11.85 -1.12 1.16
CA ASP A 24 -12.59 -0.67 -0.01
C ASP A 24 -11.62 -0.03 -1.02
N GLY A 25 -12.00 -0.04 -2.30
CA GLY A 25 -11.17 0.49 -3.39
C GLY A 25 -10.02 -0.43 -3.80
N ARG A 26 -8.91 0.17 -4.23
CA ARG A 26 -7.72 -0.52 -4.75
C ARG A 26 -6.45 0.17 -4.30
N LEU A 27 -5.44 -0.59 -3.91
CA LEU A 27 -4.09 -0.10 -3.64
C LEU A 27 -3.09 -0.84 -4.53
N ASP A 28 -2.22 -0.11 -5.20
CA ASP A 28 -1.07 -0.66 -5.91
C ASP A 28 0.20 -0.39 -5.11
N THR A 29 0.91 -1.44 -4.74
CA THR A 29 2.18 -1.39 -4.01
C THR A 29 3.30 -1.77 -4.96
N GLU A 30 4.10 -0.78 -5.35
CA GLU A 30 5.30 -0.93 -6.16
C GLU A 30 6.49 -1.25 -5.25
N LEU A 31 7.29 -2.26 -5.58
CA LEU A 31 8.58 -2.53 -4.93
C LEU A 31 9.72 -1.88 -5.73
N VAL A 32 10.84 -1.62 -5.06
CA VAL A 32 12.00 -0.96 -5.67
C VAL A 32 12.61 -1.71 -6.86
N ASP A 33 12.33 -3.01 -6.98
CA ASP A 33 12.75 -3.85 -8.11
C ASP A 33 11.75 -3.83 -9.30
N GLY A 34 10.67 -3.05 -9.20
CA GLY A 34 9.67 -2.86 -10.24
C GLY A 34 8.50 -3.85 -10.19
N ARG A 35 8.48 -4.82 -9.25
CA ARG A 35 7.27 -5.63 -9.02
C ARG A 35 6.14 -4.76 -8.49
N VAL A 36 4.91 -5.06 -8.91
CA VAL A 36 3.70 -4.36 -8.43
C VAL A 36 2.69 -5.39 -7.94
N PHE A 37 2.17 -5.14 -6.74
CA PHE A 37 1.11 -5.92 -6.13
C PHE A 37 -0.15 -5.07 -6.01
N THR A 38 -1.27 -5.59 -6.49
CA THR A 38 -2.56 -4.92 -6.39
C THR A 38 -3.39 -5.55 -5.27
N LEU A 39 -3.79 -4.75 -4.29
CA LEU A 39 -4.75 -5.12 -3.26
C LEU A 39 -6.13 -4.58 -3.62
N THR A 40 -7.13 -5.44 -3.62
CA THR A 40 -8.55 -5.07 -3.64
C THR A 40 -9.17 -5.30 -2.27
N ALA A 41 -10.44 -4.89 -2.08
CA ALA A 41 -11.17 -5.12 -0.83
C ALA A 41 -11.06 -6.57 -0.33
N GLY A 42 -10.71 -6.72 0.95
CA GLY A 42 -10.48 -8.01 1.62
C GLY A 42 -9.05 -8.55 1.50
N MET A 43 -8.19 -7.95 0.66
CA MET A 43 -6.78 -8.36 0.54
C MET A 43 -5.89 -7.61 1.52
N SER A 44 -4.77 -8.25 1.88
CA SER A 44 -3.76 -7.67 2.77
C SER A 44 -2.35 -7.81 2.20
N TYR A 45 -1.47 -6.94 2.67
CA TYR A 45 -0.04 -6.93 2.37
C TYR A 45 0.72 -6.75 3.68
N GLN A 46 1.78 -7.52 3.87
CA GLN A 46 2.65 -7.42 5.03
C GLN A 46 4.08 -7.27 4.59
N VAL A 47 4.81 -6.39 5.26
CA VAL A 47 6.23 -6.15 5.01
C VAL A 47 6.97 -6.05 6.35
N ALA A 48 8.19 -6.56 6.38
CA ALA A 48 9.07 -6.51 7.55
C ALA A 48 10.00 -5.30 7.50
N ASP A 49 10.64 -4.99 8.62
CA ASP A 49 11.62 -3.90 8.68
C ASP A 49 12.82 -4.22 7.79
N ASN A 50 13.25 -3.23 6.99
CA ASN A 50 14.35 -3.35 6.03
C ASN A 50 14.16 -4.44 4.95
N ALA A 51 12.92 -4.87 4.70
CA ALA A 51 12.57 -5.62 3.50
C ALA A 51 12.59 -4.70 2.26
N GLU A 52 12.16 -5.20 1.11
CA GLU A 52 12.09 -4.42 -0.12
C GLU A 52 11.29 -3.12 0.09
N ALA A 53 11.97 -1.99 -0.14
CA ALA A 53 11.34 -0.69 -0.06
C ALA A 53 10.18 -0.63 -1.06
N HIS A 54 9.05 -0.07 -0.62
CA HIS A 54 7.83 -0.07 -1.39
C HIS A 54 7.19 1.31 -1.43
N ARG A 55 6.37 1.56 -2.45
CA ARG A 55 5.65 2.81 -2.63
C ARG A 55 4.21 2.52 -3.04
N SER A 56 3.28 3.11 -2.31
CA SER A 56 1.85 2.88 -2.51
C SER A 56 1.24 3.96 -3.40
N SER A 57 0.31 3.56 -4.26
CA SER A 57 -0.49 4.46 -5.08
C SER A 57 -1.89 3.90 -5.30
N THR A 58 -2.82 4.75 -5.70
CA THR A 58 -4.15 4.30 -6.13
C THR A 58 -4.73 5.23 -7.19
N ALA A 59 -5.28 4.62 -8.24
CA ALA A 59 -5.96 5.35 -9.29
C ALA A 59 -7.40 5.74 -8.92
N ILE A 60 -8.05 5.03 -7.99
CA ILE A 60 -9.49 5.16 -7.71
C ILE A 60 -9.81 5.48 -6.24
N GLY A 61 -8.77 5.62 -5.41
CA GLY A 61 -8.91 5.73 -3.96
C GLY A 61 -8.91 4.38 -3.25
N ALA A 62 -8.65 4.42 -1.95
CA ALA A 62 -8.68 3.23 -1.09
C ALA A 62 -8.99 3.60 0.35
N ARG A 63 -9.72 2.73 1.05
CA ARG A 63 -9.84 2.78 2.50
C ARG A 63 -9.04 1.64 3.11
N LEU A 64 -8.08 1.98 3.96
CA LEU A 64 -7.07 1.07 4.46
C LEU A 64 -7.10 0.99 5.99
N PHE A 65 -6.96 -0.22 6.50
CA PHE A 65 -6.54 -0.45 7.87
C PHE A 65 -5.04 -0.72 7.88
N ILE A 66 -4.28 0.09 8.60
CA ILE A 66 -2.81 0.07 8.65
C ILE A 66 -2.36 -0.16 10.08
N VAL A 67 -1.43 -1.09 10.27
CA VAL A 67 -0.75 -1.38 11.55
C VAL A 67 0.76 -1.33 11.32
N ASP A 68 1.45 -0.44 12.03
CA ASP A 68 2.92 -0.26 12.02
C ASP A 68 3.57 -1.02 13.21
#